data_AF-A0A922SAS4-F1
#
_entry.id   AF-A0A922SAS4-F1
#
_cell.length_a   1.000
_cell.length_b   1.000
_cell.length_c   1.000
_cell.angle_alpha   90.00
_cell.angle_beta   90.00
_cell.angle_gamma   90.00
#
_symmetry.space_group_name_H-M   'P 1'
#
loop_
_entity.id
_entity.type
_entity.pdbx_description
1 polymer ?
#
loop_
_entity_poly.entity_id
_entity_poly.type
_entity_poly.pdbx_seq_one_letter_code
_entity_poly.pdbx_strand_id
1 'polypeptide(L)'
;MLRSIAANQWVKQPRSETLATHSLTGKRSPAFHDKPAKKCLDPAKIEDIVCEIINVYNIDERSVRNIITTKCADECKMLRMRYERLNGDEVDEIIISDSDDPEKNFSG
;
A
#
# COMPACT_ATOMS: atom_id res chain seq x y z
N MET A 1 33.21 4.88 -26.03
CA MET A 1 32.04 4.01 -25.79
C MET A 1 31.85 3.87 -24.28
N LEU A 2 31.24 4.88 -23.63
CA LEU A 2 30.96 4.82 -22.19
C LEU A 2 29.46 4.66 -22.00
N ARG A 3 29.09 3.50 -21.44
CA ARG A 3 27.72 3.06 -21.23
C ARG A 3 27.10 3.81 -20.05
N SER A 4 25.94 4.41 -20.32
CA SER A 4 24.76 4.53 -19.46
C SER A 4 24.94 5.01 -18.00
N ILE A 5 24.70 6.31 -17.77
CA ILE A 5 24.36 6.89 -16.45
C ILE A 5 22.83 7.00 -16.29
N ALA A 6 22.05 6.07 -16.85
CA ALA A 6 20.58 6.10 -16.80
C ALA A 6 19.93 4.87 -16.15
N ALA A 7 20.73 3.94 -15.59
CA ALA A 7 20.20 2.69 -15.04
C ALA A 7 19.75 2.79 -13.56
N ASN A 8 20.11 3.87 -12.84
CA ASN A 8 20.01 3.88 -11.38
C ASN A 8 18.95 4.86 -10.82
N GLN A 9 18.29 5.65 -11.67
CA GLN A 9 17.23 6.57 -11.24
C GLN A 9 15.94 5.82 -10.81
N TRP A 10 15.75 4.59 -11.28
CA TRP A 10 14.52 3.80 -11.08
C TRP A 10 14.51 2.97 -9.78
N VAL A 11 15.59 2.96 -9.01
CA VAL A 11 15.74 2.10 -7.81
C VAL A 11 15.32 2.81 -6.51
N LYS A 12 15.05 4.11 -6.54
CA LYS A 12 14.95 4.94 -5.32
C LYS A 12 13.56 5.35 -4.82
N GLN A 13 12.46 4.89 -5.42
CA GLN A 13 11.11 5.21 -4.89
C GLN A 13 10.25 3.94 -4.69
N PRO A 14 9.45 3.83 -3.62
CA PRO A 14 8.43 2.78 -3.54
C PRO A 14 7.51 2.94 -4.74
N ARG A 15 7.33 1.88 -5.53
CA ARG A 15 6.59 1.96 -6.80
C ARG A 15 5.13 2.36 -6.58
N SER A 16 4.63 2.21 -5.35
CA SER A 16 3.44 2.89 -4.84
C SER A 16 3.44 2.93 -3.30
N GLU A 17 3.73 4.09 -2.73
CA GLU A 17 3.63 4.33 -1.27
C GLU A 17 2.22 4.06 -0.75
N THR A 18 1.19 4.46 -1.51
CA THR A 18 -0.22 4.19 -1.18
C THR A 18 -0.48 2.70 -1.00
N LEU A 19 0.00 1.82 -1.90
CA LEU A 19 -0.21 0.38 -1.75
C LEU A 19 0.53 -0.22 -0.55
N ALA A 20 1.62 0.40 -0.09
CA ALA A 20 2.33 -0.06 1.10
C ALA A 20 1.59 0.32 2.39
N THR A 21 1.00 1.51 2.45
CA THR A 21 0.36 2.10 3.65
C THR A 21 -1.16 1.88 3.73
N HIS A 22 -1.80 1.47 2.64
CA HIS A 22 -3.24 1.22 2.57
C HIS A 22 -3.56 -0.28 2.51
N SER A 23 -4.83 -0.61 2.68
CA SER A 23 -5.40 -1.94 2.53
C SER A 23 -6.76 -1.85 1.84
N LEU A 24 -7.27 -2.98 1.36
CA LEU A 24 -8.55 -3.03 0.65
C LEU A 24 -9.73 -2.49 1.48
N THR A 25 -9.72 -2.65 2.80
CA THR A 25 -10.88 -2.31 3.66
C THR A 25 -10.56 -1.32 4.78
N GLY A 26 -9.28 -1.03 5.04
CA GLY A 26 -8.84 -0.25 6.20
C GLY A 26 -9.08 -0.93 7.56
N LYS A 27 -9.54 -2.18 7.61
CA LYS A 27 -9.80 -2.88 8.87
C LYS A 27 -8.50 -3.40 9.49
N ARG A 28 -8.44 -3.41 10.82
CA ARG A 28 -7.34 -4.04 11.56
C ARG A 28 -7.32 -5.55 11.29
N SER A 29 -6.12 -6.11 11.13
CA SER A 29 -5.96 -7.56 11.04
C SER A 29 -6.27 -8.21 12.39
N PRO A 30 -7.12 -9.26 12.44
CA PRO A 30 -7.33 -10.04 13.65
C PRO A 30 -6.05 -10.70 14.17
N ALA A 31 -5.06 -10.97 13.31
CA ALA A 31 -3.80 -11.59 13.73
C ALA A 31 -2.81 -10.60 14.37
N PHE A 32 -3.06 -9.28 14.26
CA PHE A 32 -2.15 -8.22 14.71
C PHE A 32 -2.92 -7.15 15.48
N HIS A 33 -3.46 -7.52 16.64
CA HIS A 33 -4.28 -6.63 17.46
C HIS A 33 -3.53 -5.39 17.96
N ASP A 34 -2.23 -5.50 18.21
CA ASP A 34 -1.38 -4.43 18.74
C ASP A 34 -0.91 -3.44 17.67
N LYS A 35 -1.14 -3.76 16.39
CA LYS A 35 -0.76 -2.91 15.27
C LYS A 35 -1.91 -2.00 14.85
N PRO A 36 -1.62 -0.74 14.47
CA PRO A 36 -2.64 0.15 13.94
C PRO A 36 -3.23 -0.39 12.63
N ALA A 37 -4.45 0.03 12.35
CA ALA A 37 -5.08 -0.30 11.08
C ALA A 37 -4.48 0.55 9.95
N LYS A 38 -4.37 -0.03 8.76
CA LYS A 38 -3.99 0.70 7.54
C LYS A 38 -5.14 1.59 7.05
N LYS A 39 -4.82 2.59 6.22
CA LYS A 39 -5.86 3.36 5.51
C LYS A 39 -6.61 2.47 4.49
N CYS A 40 -7.82 2.88 4.10
CA CYS A 40 -8.61 2.19 3.08
C CYS A 40 -8.22 2.72 1.70
N LEU A 41 -7.99 1.83 0.72
CA LEU A 41 -7.86 2.23 -0.67
C LEU A 41 -9.13 2.95 -1.13
N ASP A 42 -8.97 3.86 -2.09
CA ASP A 42 -10.08 4.59 -2.70
C ASP A 42 -11.10 3.60 -3.31
N PRO A 43 -12.30 3.48 -2.74
CA PRO A 43 -13.26 2.46 -3.15
C PRO A 43 -13.69 2.61 -4.61
N ALA A 44 -13.76 3.85 -5.14
CA ALA A 44 -14.16 4.09 -6.52
C ALA A 44 -13.14 3.51 -7.50
N LYS A 45 -11.84 3.76 -7.25
CA LYS A 45 -10.75 3.20 -8.07
C LYS A 45 -10.69 1.68 -7.98
N ILE A 46 -10.94 1.12 -6.81
CA ILE A 46 -10.98 -0.33 -6.63
C ILE A 46 -12.13 -0.95 -7.42
N GLU A 47 -13.31 -0.33 -7.40
CA GLU A 47 -14.46 -0.82 -8.15
C GLU A 47 -14.21 -0.80 -9.66
N ASP A 48 -13.64 0.29 -10.19
CA ASP A 48 -13.27 0.39 -11.60
C ASP A 48 -12.27 -0.71 -12.01
N ILE A 49 -11.22 -0.92 -11.19
CA ILE A 49 -10.22 -1.97 -11.44
C ILE A 49 -10.86 -3.36 -11.42
N VAL A 50 -11.75 -3.61 -10.46
CA VAL A 50 -12.45 -4.89 -10.33
C VAL A 50 -13.33 -5.13 -11.55
N CYS A 51 -14.15 -4.15 -11.94
CA CYS A 51 -15.02 -4.25 -13.11
C CYS A 51 -14.22 -4.51 -14.39
N GLU A 52 -13.14 -3.75 -14.63
CA GLU A 52 -12.31 -3.89 -15.82
C GLU A 52 -11.68 -5.30 -15.89
N ILE A 53 -11.11 -5.78 -14.78
CA ILE A 53 -10.44 -7.07 -14.75
C ILE A 53 -11.43 -8.23 -14.95
N ILE A 54 -12.61 -8.16 -14.32
CA ILE A 54 -13.66 -9.17 -14.51
C ILE A 54 -14.08 -9.20 -15.98
N ASN A 55 -14.31 -8.03 -16.58
CA ASN A 55 -14.77 -7.92 -17.96
C ASN A 55 -13.75 -8.43 -18.98
N VAL A 56 -12.46 -8.13 -18.78
CA VAL A 56 -11.39 -8.50 -19.72
C VAL A 56 -10.94 -9.94 -19.55
N TYR A 57 -10.81 -10.42 -18.30
CA TYR A 57 -10.17 -11.70 -17.99
C TYR A 57 -11.13 -12.78 -17.51
N ASN A 58 -12.42 -12.48 -17.34
CA ASN A 58 -13.45 -13.41 -16.88
C ASN A 58 -13.05 -14.16 -15.59
N ILE A 59 -12.49 -13.41 -14.63
CA ILE A 59 -12.14 -13.92 -13.31
C ILE A 59 -13.15 -13.45 -12.26
N ASP A 60 -13.25 -14.15 -11.14
CA ASP A 60 -14.19 -13.80 -10.09
C ASP A 60 -13.71 -12.59 -9.27
N GLU A 61 -14.66 -11.75 -8.86
CA GLU A 61 -14.45 -10.55 -8.05
C GLU A 61 -13.65 -10.83 -6.77
N ARG A 62 -13.90 -11.98 -6.13
CA ARG A 62 -13.20 -12.39 -4.91
C ARG A 62 -11.71 -12.64 -5.18
N SER A 63 -11.37 -13.29 -6.28
CA SER A 63 -9.98 -13.48 -6.71
C SER A 63 -9.31 -12.14 -7.00
N VAL A 64 -9.97 -11.20 -7.67
CA VAL A 64 -9.42 -9.86 -7.92
C VAL A 64 -9.10 -9.14 -6.60
N ARG A 65 -10.05 -9.14 -5.66
CA ARG A 65 -9.87 -8.51 -4.34
C ARG A 65 -8.79 -9.20 -3.49
N ASN A 66 -8.64 -10.51 -3.60
CA ASN A 66 -7.54 -11.24 -2.97
C ASN A 66 -6.18 -10.83 -3.57
N ILE A 67 -6.09 -10.70 -4.90
CA ILE A 67 -4.87 -10.23 -5.58
C ILE A 67 -4.49 -8.82 -5.11
N ILE A 68 -5.46 -7.91 -5.01
CA ILE A 68 -5.22 -6.54 -4.49
C ILE A 68 -4.69 -6.59 -3.06
N THR A 69 -5.29 -7.42 -2.20
CA THR A 69 -4.86 -7.58 -0.80
C THR A 69 -3.42 -8.09 -0.70
N THR A 70 -3.07 -9.13 -1.47
CA THR A 70 -1.71 -9.66 -1.56
C THR A 70 -0.73 -8.61 -2.06
N LYS A 71 -1.12 -7.84 -3.09
CA LYS A 71 -0.27 -6.79 -3.64
C LYS A 71 0.06 -5.70 -2.61
N CYS A 72 -0.92 -5.29 -1.80
CA CYS A 72 -0.69 -4.32 -0.72
C CYS A 72 0.22 -4.88 0.38
N ALA A 73 0.09 -6.17 0.70
CA ALA A 73 0.97 -6.84 1.64
C ALA A 73 2.41 -6.90 1.13
N ASP A 74 2.60 -7.22 -0.15
CA ASP A 74 3.91 -7.26 -0.80
C ASP A 74 4.60 -5.90 -0.80
N GLU A 75 3.90 -4.84 -1.20
CA GLU A 75 4.47 -3.48 -1.19
C GLU A 75 4.83 -3.02 0.22
N CYS A 76 4.02 -3.37 1.23
CA CYS A 76 4.33 -3.13 2.63
C CYS A 76 5.60 -3.85 3.09
N LYS A 77 5.75 -5.13 2.72
CA LYS A 77 6.96 -5.91 3.01
C LYS A 77 8.18 -5.32 2.31
N MET A 78 8.02 -4.89 1.05
CA MET A 78 9.09 -4.25 0.28
C MET A 78 9.52 -2.93 0.92
N LEU A 79 8.57 -2.11 1.37
CA LEU A 79 8.84 -0.86 2.07
C LEU A 79 9.63 -1.12 3.35
N ARG A 80 9.17 -2.07 4.19
CA ARG A 80 9.84 -2.47 5.42
C ARG A 80 11.29 -2.92 5.18
N MET A 81 11.51 -3.83 4.23
CA MET A 81 12.87 -4.31 3.90
C MET A 81 13.78 -3.19 3.39
N ARG A 82 13.24 -2.12 2.79
CA ARG A 82 14.05 -0.96 2.39
C ARG A 82 14.45 -0.14 3.60
N TYR A 83 13.53 0.11 4.53
CA TYR A 83 13.85 0.80 5.78
C TYR A 83 14.87 0.02 6.62
N GLU A 84 14.69 -1.30 6.78
CA GLU A 84 15.64 -2.16 7.51
C GLU A 84 17.06 -2.11 6.93
N ARG A 85 17.20 -1.90 5.61
CA ARG A 85 18.51 -1.75 4.96
C ARG A 85 19.14 -0.37 5.14
N LEU A 86 18.33 0.66 5.43
CA LEU A 86 18.77 2.05 5.58
C LEU A 86 19.05 2.38 7.05
N ASN A 87 18.20 1.89 7.94
CA ASN A 87 18.23 2.13 9.38
C ASN A 87 18.05 0.77 10.07
N GLY A 88 19.14 0.20 10.59
CA GLY A 88 19.04 -0.95 11.48
C GLY A 88 18.20 -0.56 12.69
N ASP A 89 17.06 -1.21 12.85
CA ASP A 89 16.20 -1.21 14.04
C ASP A 89 15.41 0.07 14.36
N GLU A 90 14.42 0.44 13.54
CA GLU A 90 13.10 0.97 13.98
C GLU A 90 12.16 1.18 12.78
N VAL A 91 11.16 0.30 12.59
CA VAL A 91 10.36 0.27 11.35
C VAL A 91 8.85 0.25 11.59
N ASP A 92 8.43 0.08 12.84
CA ASP A 92 7.00 0.02 13.18
C ASP A 92 6.35 1.42 13.30
N GLU A 93 7.10 2.50 13.56
CA GLU A 93 6.53 3.87 13.68
C GLU A 93 6.38 4.63 12.35
N ILE A 94 7.29 4.46 11.38
CA ILE A 94 7.31 5.26 10.14
C ILE A 94 6.11 4.98 9.23
N ILE A 95 5.48 3.80 9.36
CA ILE A 95 4.27 3.45 8.58
C ILE A 95 3.02 4.22 9.08
N ILE A 96 3.13 4.93 10.22
CA ILE A 96 2.01 5.56 10.93
C ILE A 96 1.95 7.09 10.71
N SER A 97 3.03 7.76 10.28
CA SER A 97 3.18 9.21 10.46
C SER A 97 2.56 10.14 9.42
N ASP A 98 1.99 9.68 8.30
CA ASP A 98 1.27 10.59 7.37
C ASP A 98 -0.22 10.68 7.69
N SER A 99 -0.53 10.81 8.98
CA SER A 99 -1.88 11.06 9.49
C SER A 99 -2.05 12.53 9.89
N ASP A 100 -1.68 13.46 9.01
CA ASP A 100 -2.19 14.82 9.08
C ASP A 100 -3.57 14.86 8.39
N ASP A 101 -4.61 14.42 9.11
CA ASP A 101 -5.97 14.89 8.85
C ASP A 101 -6.20 16.13 9.71
N PRO A 102 -6.24 17.34 9.12
CA PRO A 102 -6.55 18.56 9.85
C PRO A 102 -8.04 18.55 10.22
N GLU A 103 -8.31 18.68 11.51
CA GLU A 103 -9.56 19.18 12.10
C GLU A 103 -10.88 18.57 11.59
N LYS A 104 -11.36 17.56 12.33
CA LYS A 104 -12.80 17.46 12.62
C LYS A 104 -13.23 18.67 13.46
N ASN A 105 -13.80 19.68 12.80
CA ASN A 105 -14.71 20.62 13.44
C ASN A 105 -16.02 20.65 12.63
N PHE A 106 -16.94 19.75 12.96
CA PHE A 106 -18.36 19.99 12.78
C PHE A 106 -19.09 19.55 14.05
N SER A 107 -19.19 20.51 14.97
CA SER A 107 -20.29 20.60 15.92
C SER A 107 -21.44 21.34 15.24
N GLY A 108 -22.63 20.75 15.23
CA GLY A 108 -23.85 21.34 14.70
C GLY A 108 -24.87 20.27 14.37
#